data_AF-A0A8S8YJQ6-F1
#
_entry.id   AF-A0A8S8YJQ6-F1
#
_cell.length_a   1.000
_cell.length_b   1.000
_cell.length_c   1.000
_cell.angle_alpha   90.00
_cell.angle_beta   90.00
_cell.angle_gamma   90.00
#
_symmetry.space_group_name_H-M   'P 1'
#
loop_
_entity.id
_entity.type
_entity.pdbx_description
1 polymer ?
#
loop_
_entity_poly.entity_id
_entity_poly.type
_entity_poly.pdbx_seq_one_letter_code
_entity_poly.pdbx_strand_id
1 'polypeptide(L)'
;MSEKRGLARGLDDLLAQHDHDLPFLDAYGPAVGDSEGLPAGTVADPVEQLVEAINRILSSQGQAKCEWIAIEPKENGVKINFETGSGMLPLVPSDLGAPGLEDGHLASDRSQASVTIVQWGIPARRLLERLCEHWSG
;
A
#
# COMPACT_ATOMS: atom_id res chain seq x y z
N MET A 1 -25.39 -49.23 -9.05
CA MET A 1 -26.00 -47.96 -9.53
C MET A 1 -26.02 -46.98 -8.38
N SER A 2 -25.73 -45.72 -8.70
CA SER A 2 -25.46 -44.57 -7.82
C SER A 2 -26.56 -44.25 -6.82
N GLU A 3 -26.16 -43.71 -5.66
CA GLU A 3 -26.79 -42.52 -5.08
C GLU A 3 -25.70 -41.61 -4.47
N LYS A 4 -25.23 -40.64 -5.26
CA LYS A 4 -24.41 -39.52 -4.77
C LYS A 4 -25.35 -38.56 -4.03
N ARG A 5 -25.24 -38.51 -2.70
CA ARG A 5 -25.94 -37.52 -1.87
C ARG A 5 -25.41 -36.13 -2.22
N GLY A 6 -26.26 -35.31 -2.86
CA GLY A 6 -25.91 -33.98 -3.35
C GLY A 6 -25.72 -32.97 -2.21
N LEU A 7 -24.46 -32.56 -2.00
CA LEU A 7 -24.06 -31.40 -1.17
C LEU A 7 -24.37 -30.04 -1.86
N ALA A 8 -24.99 -30.05 -3.03
CA ALA A 8 -25.14 -28.88 -3.90
C ALA A 8 -26.32 -27.96 -3.55
N ARG A 9 -27.34 -28.44 -2.82
CA ARG A 9 -28.66 -27.79 -2.79
C ARG A 9 -28.81 -26.61 -1.82
N GLY A 10 -27.72 -26.11 -1.24
CA GLY A 10 -27.74 -24.98 -0.30
C GLY A 10 -26.55 -24.03 -0.40
N LEU A 11 -25.54 -24.36 -1.22
CA LEU A 11 -24.42 -23.46 -1.49
C LEU A 11 -24.81 -22.41 -2.53
N ASP A 12 -25.58 -22.78 -3.55
CA ASP A 12 -26.03 -21.84 -4.58
C ASP A 12 -26.93 -20.74 -4.01
N ASP A 13 -27.81 -21.06 -3.05
CA ASP A 13 -28.66 -20.06 -2.37
C ASP A 13 -27.85 -19.13 -1.44
N LEU A 14 -26.75 -19.64 -0.84
CA LEU A 14 -25.84 -18.84 -0.01
C LEU A 14 -24.96 -17.91 -0.86
N LEU A 15 -24.55 -18.35 -2.05
CA LEU A 15 -23.81 -17.54 -3.02
C LEU A 15 -24.71 -16.45 -3.63
N ALA A 16 -25.96 -16.79 -3.97
CA ALA A 16 -26.93 -15.82 -4.50
C ALA A 16 -27.32 -14.72 -3.49
N GLN A 17 -27.22 -14.99 -2.18
CA GLN A 17 -27.45 -13.99 -1.13
C GLN A 17 -26.29 -13.01 -0.92
N HIS A 18 -25.10 -13.31 -1.45
CA HIS A 18 -23.91 -12.48 -1.32
C HIS A 18 -23.55 -11.71 -2.59
N ASP A 19 -24.37 -11.80 -3.64
CA ASP A 19 -24.29 -11.02 -4.87
C ASP A 19 -24.84 -9.59 -4.67
N HIS A 20 -24.56 -9.01 -3.51
CA HIS A 20 -24.76 -7.60 -3.28
C HIS A 20 -23.56 -6.88 -3.87
N ASP A 21 -23.78 -6.23 -5.00
CA ASP A 21 -22.94 -5.16 -5.54
C ASP A 21 -22.31 -4.40 -4.38
N LEU A 22 -20.98 -4.36 -4.38
CA LEU A 22 -20.16 -3.70 -3.37
C LEU A 22 -19.76 -2.31 -3.91
N PRO A 23 -20.67 -1.31 -3.92
CA PRO A 23 -20.33 0.04 -4.40
C PRO A 23 -19.26 0.71 -3.53
N PHE A 24 -18.89 0.11 -2.40
CA PHE A 24 -17.74 0.53 -1.59
C PHE A 24 -16.40 0.26 -2.29
N LEU A 25 -16.30 -0.78 -3.13
CA LEU A 25 -15.07 -1.11 -3.85
C LEU A 25 -14.85 -0.17 -5.04
N ASP A 26 -15.92 0.33 -5.65
CA ASP A 26 -15.84 1.33 -6.74
C ASP A 26 -15.20 2.65 -6.28
N ALA A 27 -15.33 2.98 -4.98
CA ALA A 27 -14.71 4.18 -4.41
C ALA A 27 -13.17 4.12 -4.37
N TYR A 28 -12.58 2.92 -4.52
CA TYR A 28 -11.12 2.75 -4.53
C TYR A 28 -10.47 2.98 -5.90
N GLY A 29 -11.25 3.33 -6.93
CA GLY A 29 -10.74 3.57 -8.29
C GLY A 29 -10.36 2.26 -8.99
N PRO A 30 -10.20 2.27 -10.34
CA PRO A 30 -9.85 1.07 -11.08
C PRO A 30 -8.56 0.48 -10.51
N ALA A 31 -8.60 -0.81 -10.18
CA ALA A 31 -7.41 -1.56 -9.85
C ALA A 31 -6.40 -1.34 -10.97
N VAL A 32 -5.28 -0.69 -10.66
CA VAL A 32 -4.21 -0.53 -11.62
C VAL A 32 -3.59 -1.90 -11.79
N GLY A 33 -3.98 -2.59 -12.86
CA GLY A 33 -3.41 -3.86 -13.29
C GLY A 33 -4.48 -4.89 -13.59
N ASP A 34 -4.73 -5.13 -14.88
CA ASP A 34 -5.21 -6.41 -15.37
C ASP A 34 -4.21 -7.49 -14.93
N SER A 35 -4.45 -8.09 -13.77
CA SER A 35 -3.93 -9.40 -13.42
C SER A 35 -5.13 -10.25 -13.03
N GLU A 36 -5.86 -10.68 -14.06
CA GLU A 36 -6.95 -11.63 -13.92
C GLU A 36 -6.45 -12.90 -13.20
N GLY A 37 -7.03 -13.18 -12.04
CA GLY A 37 -7.13 -14.55 -11.52
C GLY A 37 -5.98 -15.10 -10.69
N LEU A 38 -5.01 -14.29 -10.25
CA LEU A 38 -4.06 -14.77 -9.23
C LEU A 38 -4.67 -14.58 -7.82
N PRO A 39 -4.62 -15.59 -6.94
CA PRO A 39 -4.98 -15.38 -5.54
C PRO A 39 -4.11 -14.25 -4.99
N ALA A 40 -4.63 -13.46 -4.06
CA ALA A 40 -3.87 -12.49 -3.28
C ALA A 40 -2.79 -13.23 -2.46
N GLY A 41 -1.72 -13.62 -3.13
CA GLY A 41 -0.58 -14.31 -2.57
C GLY A 41 0.63 -13.46 -2.86
N THR A 42 1.06 -12.68 -1.87
CA THR A 42 2.48 -12.46 -1.54
C THR A 42 3.46 -12.24 -2.70
N VAL A 43 3.08 -11.55 -3.77
CA VAL A 43 4.04 -11.12 -4.80
C VAL A 43 4.26 -9.63 -4.59
N ALA A 44 5.49 -9.28 -4.23
CA ALA A 44 5.93 -7.89 -4.21
C ALA A 44 5.74 -7.27 -5.59
N ASP A 45 5.33 -6.01 -5.64
CA ASP A 45 5.19 -5.31 -6.91
C ASP A 45 6.58 -5.07 -7.53
N PRO A 46 6.70 -5.04 -8.87
CA PRO A 46 7.96 -4.74 -9.52
C PRO A 46 8.54 -3.40 -9.05
N VAL A 47 9.83 -3.40 -8.75
CA VAL A 47 10.54 -2.25 -8.15
C VAL A 47 10.40 -1.00 -9.01
N GLU A 48 10.45 -1.15 -10.33
CA GLU A 48 10.29 -0.03 -11.27
C GLU A 48 8.90 0.62 -11.15
N GLN A 49 7.85 -0.19 -10.98
CA GLN A 49 6.47 0.29 -10.80
C GLN A 49 6.30 0.99 -9.45
N LEU A 50 6.92 0.46 -8.40
CA LEU A 50 6.95 1.09 -7.08
C LEU A 50 7.63 2.47 -7.14
N VAL A 51 8.79 2.56 -7.77
CA VAL A 51 9.52 3.82 -7.96
C VAL A 51 8.68 4.83 -8.76
N GLU A 52 8.03 4.38 -9.84
CA GLU A 52 7.14 5.25 -10.63
C GLU A 52 5.97 5.77 -9.79
N ALA A 53 5.32 4.90 -9.02
CA ALA A 53 4.18 5.26 -8.18
C ALA A 53 4.57 6.26 -7.07
N ILE A 54 5.72 6.04 -6.41
CA ILE A 54 6.27 6.96 -5.40
C ILE A 54 6.55 8.32 -6.04
N ASN A 55 7.28 8.35 -7.16
CA ASN A 55 7.63 9.59 -7.84
C ASN A 55 6.40 10.36 -8.34
N ARG A 56 5.35 9.65 -8.79
CA ARG A 56 4.08 10.25 -9.20
C ARG A 56 3.41 10.97 -8.05
N ILE A 57 3.35 10.36 -6.86
CA ILE A 57 2.76 11.00 -5.67
C ILE A 57 3.59 12.23 -5.28
N LEU A 58 4.90 12.09 -5.14
CA LEU A 58 5.78 13.21 -4.78
C LEU A 58 5.66 14.38 -5.76
N SER A 59 5.63 14.08 -7.06
CA SER A 59 5.46 15.09 -8.11
C SER A 59 4.10 15.78 -8.05
N SER A 60 3.02 15.01 -7.80
CA SER A 60 1.68 15.57 -7.66
C SER A 60 1.52 16.50 -6.47
N GLN A 61 2.33 16.30 -5.42
CA GLN A 61 2.36 17.13 -4.22
C GLN A 61 3.41 18.25 -4.29
N GLY A 62 4.06 18.45 -5.44
CA GLY A 62 5.12 19.46 -5.61
C GLY A 62 6.45 19.12 -4.91
N GLN A 63 6.61 17.89 -4.43
CA GLN A 63 7.76 17.41 -3.64
C GLN A 63 8.76 16.57 -4.47
N ALA A 64 8.83 16.78 -5.79
CA ALA A 64 9.62 15.94 -6.71
C ALA A 64 11.15 15.98 -6.48
N LYS A 65 11.68 16.98 -5.76
CA LYS A 65 13.12 17.19 -5.53
C LYS A 65 13.38 17.65 -4.10
N CYS A 66 12.91 16.88 -3.14
CA CYS A 66 13.02 17.24 -1.74
C CYS A 66 14.14 16.49 -1.03
N GLU A 67 14.83 17.18 -0.11
CA GLU A 67 15.97 16.61 0.63
C GLU A 67 15.53 15.79 1.86
N TRP A 68 14.29 15.93 2.30
CA TRP A 68 13.75 15.23 3.48
C TRP A 68 13.44 13.75 3.23
N ILE A 69 13.48 13.31 1.97
CA ILE A 69 13.16 11.95 1.55
C ILE A 69 14.29 11.36 0.70
N ALA A 70 14.77 10.18 1.08
CA ALA A 70 15.72 9.41 0.30
C ALA A 70 15.05 8.11 -0.19
N ILE A 71 15.08 7.88 -1.49
CA ILE A 71 14.46 6.72 -2.15
C ILE A 71 15.56 5.80 -2.68
N GLU A 72 15.59 4.57 -2.20
CA GLU A 72 16.60 3.57 -2.51
C GLU A 72 15.91 2.28 -3.03
N PRO A 73 15.90 2.06 -4.35
CA PRO A 73 15.44 0.80 -4.93
C PRO A 73 16.28 -0.38 -4.41
N LYS A 74 15.63 -1.46 -3.98
CA LYS A 74 16.23 -2.71 -3.49
C LYS A 74 15.67 -3.90 -4.27
N GLU A 75 16.23 -5.08 -4.05
CA GLU A 75 15.79 -6.32 -4.72
C GLU A 75 14.32 -6.69 -4.42
N ASN A 76 13.82 -6.39 -3.22
CA ASN A 76 12.49 -6.79 -2.75
C ASN A 76 11.47 -5.64 -2.71
N GLY A 77 11.85 -4.43 -3.12
CA GLY A 77 10.98 -3.26 -3.02
C GLY A 77 11.77 -1.95 -3.03
N VAL A 78 11.17 -0.89 -2.50
CA VAL A 78 11.80 0.44 -2.44
C VAL A 78 11.93 0.88 -0.99
N LYS A 79 13.15 1.01 -0.51
CA LYS A 79 13.41 1.59 0.81
C LYS A 79 13.26 3.10 0.72
N ILE A 80 12.55 3.66 1.68
CA ILE A 80 12.41 5.10 1.85
C ILE A 80 12.89 5.48 3.25
N ASN A 81 13.74 6.49 3.32
CA ASN A 81 14.17 7.13 4.55
C ASN A 81 13.62 8.55 4.61
N PHE A 82 13.19 8.98 5.80
CA PHE A 82 12.57 10.28 6.04
C PHE A 82 13.25 11.00 7.20
N GLU A 83 13.52 12.29 7.06
CA GLU A 83 14.14 13.12 8.10
C GLU A 83 13.48 14.50 8.20
N THR A 84 13.06 14.93 9.40
CA THR A 84 12.31 16.21 9.55
C THR A 84 13.16 17.45 9.34
N GLY A 85 14.48 17.34 9.56
CA GLY A 85 15.39 18.49 9.71
C GLY A 85 15.13 19.32 10.99
N SER A 86 13.87 19.56 11.36
CA SER A 86 13.45 20.15 12.64
C SER A 86 12.02 19.72 13.00
N GLY A 87 11.80 19.23 14.23
CA GLY A 87 10.48 18.80 14.70
C GLY A 87 10.27 17.29 14.63
N MET A 88 9.02 16.85 14.73
CA MET A 88 8.63 15.43 14.82
C MET A 88 7.79 15.02 13.61
N LEU A 89 8.10 13.86 13.03
CA LEU A 89 7.33 13.27 11.94
C LEU A 89 5.88 13.04 12.37
N PRO A 90 4.88 13.26 11.50
CA PRO A 90 3.46 13.01 11.78
C PRO A 90 3.11 11.51 11.74
N LEU A 91 4.02 10.65 12.18
CA LEU A 91 3.89 9.19 12.11
C LEU A 91 3.75 8.56 13.49
N VAL A 92 3.07 7.43 13.55
CA VAL A 92 3.06 6.49 14.68
C VAL A 92 3.61 5.13 14.23
N PRO A 93 4.08 4.27 15.13
CA PRO A 93 4.69 2.99 14.74
C PRO A 93 3.82 2.12 13.82
N SER A 94 2.49 2.14 14.02
CA SER A 94 1.55 1.38 13.19
C SER A 94 1.48 1.85 11.73
N ASP A 95 1.86 3.09 11.43
CA ASP A 95 1.89 3.59 10.05
C ASP A 95 2.96 2.85 9.22
N LEU A 96 4.04 2.37 9.85
CA LEU A 96 5.19 1.73 9.18
C LEU A 96 5.10 0.19 9.18
N GLY A 97 4.11 -0.38 9.86
CA GLY A 97 3.86 -1.82 9.92
C GLY A 97 2.58 -2.26 9.20
N ALA A 98 2.07 -1.41 8.30
CA ALA A 98 0.85 -1.70 7.54
C ALA A 98 1.13 -2.68 6.38
N PRO A 99 0.11 -3.38 5.84
CA PRO A 99 0.30 -4.29 4.72
C PRO A 99 0.99 -3.62 3.51
N GLY A 100 1.96 -4.32 2.91
CA GLY A 100 2.81 -3.81 1.83
C GLY A 100 4.00 -2.96 2.29
N LEU A 101 4.15 -2.75 3.60
CA LEU A 101 5.27 -2.08 4.22
C LEU A 101 6.06 -3.07 5.11
N GLU A 102 7.36 -3.14 4.88
CA GLU A 102 8.30 -3.99 5.61
C GLU A 102 9.42 -3.16 6.24
N ASP A 103 10.11 -3.74 7.22
CA ASP A 103 11.28 -3.13 7.90
C ASP A 103 11.02 -1.70 8.41
N GLY A 104 9.78 -1.43 8.85
CA GLY A 104 9.36 -0.15 9.37
C GLY A 104 10.06 0.21 10.69
N HIS A 105 10.72 1.36 10.72
CA HIS A 105 11.38 1.91 11.90
C HIS A 105 11.04 3.39 12.07
N LEU A 106 10.64 3.78 13.28
CA LEU A 106 10.41 5.16 13.67
C LEU A 106 11.30 5.46 14.88
N ALA A 107 12.13 6.49 14.78
CA ALA A 107 12.98 6.92 15.89
C ALA A 107 12.13 7.31 17.12
N SER A 108 12.66 7.10 18.33
CA SER A 108 11.93 7.36 19.58
C SER A 108 11.50 8.82 19.74
N ASP A 109 12.31 9.75 19.23
CA ASP A 109 12.04 11.19 19.19
C ASP A 109 11.23 11.61 17.96
N ARG A 110 10.91 10.65 17.07
CA ARG A 110 10.21 10.84 15.81
C ARG A 110 10.92 11.83 14.87
N SER A 111 12.24 12.01 14.99
CA SER A 111 13.03 12.86 14.08
C SER A 111 13.29 12.21 12.72
N GLN A 112 13.30 10.88 12.68
CA GLN A 112 13.61 10.09 11.50
C GLN A 112 12.75 8.82 11.44
N ALA A 113 12.51 8.33 10.22
CA ALA A 113 11.85 7.06 9.99
C ALA A 113 12.38 6.38 8.72
N SER A 114 12.27 5.06 8.66
CA SER A 114 12.55 4.28 7.46
C SER A 114 11.52 3.18 7.26
N VAL A 115 11.24 2.84 6.01
CA VAL A 115 10.35 1.71 5.66
C VAL A 115 10.70 1.20 4.27
N THR A 116 10.47 -0.08 4.01
CA THR A 116 10.55 -0.66 2.66
C THR A 116 9.15 -0.91 2.14
N ILE A 117 8.79 -0.24 1.04
CA ILE A 117 7.54 -0.50 0.32
C ILE A 117 7.81 -1.70 -0.58
N VAL A 118 7.16 -2.82 -0.30
CA VAL A 118 7.24 -4.06 -1.10
C VAL A 118 6.02 -4.25 -1.98
N GLN A 119 4.91 -3.60 -1.62
CA GLN A 119 3.66 -3.63 -2.38
C GLN A 119 3.01 -2.25 -2.31
N TRP A 120 2.57 -1.76 -3.46
CA TRP A 120 1.82 -0.54 -3.57
C TRP A 120 0.38 -0.75 -3.11
N GLY A 121 -0.14 0.22 -2.36
CA GLY A 121 -1.50 0.15 -1.87
C GLY A 121 -1.88 1.40 -1.09
N ILE A 122 -3.09 1.36 -0.52
CA ILE A 122 -3.62 2.46 0.31
C ILE A 122 -2.67 2.85 1.45
N PRO A 123 -2.03 1.92 2.19
CA PRO A 123 -1.10 2.30 3.25
C PRO A 123 0.13 3.08 2.75
N ALA A 124 0.80 2.57 1.71
CA ALA A 124 1.95 3.23 1.09
C ALA A 124 1.62 4.64 0.57
N ARG A 125 0.48 4.77 -0.12
CA ARG A 125 0.01 6.06 -0.64
C ARG A 125 -0.28 7.06 0.49
N ARG A 126 -1.06 6.65 1.50
CA ARG A 126 -1.44 7.51 2.63
C ARG A 126 -0.22 7.96 3.43
N LEU A 127 0.77 7.08 3.59
CA LEU A 127 2.03 7.42 4.26
C LEU A 127 2.73 8.59 3.53
N LEU A 128 2.90 8.48 2.22
CA LEU A 128 3.54 9.53 1.41
C LEU A 128 2.72 10.81 1.38
N GLU A 129 1.40 10.73 1.23
CA GLU A 129 0.53 11.92 1.26
C GLU A 129 0.64 12.67 2.59
N ARG A 130 0.56 11.97 3.72
CA ARG A 130 0.71 12.56 5.05
C ARG A 130 2.08 13.22 5.25
N LEU A 131 3.13 12.60 4.72
CA LEU A 131 4.46 13.19 4.76
C LEU A 131 4.48 14.44 3.89
N CYS A 132 4.08 14.39 2.62
CA CYS A 132 4.02 15.57 1.77
C CYS A 132 3.22 16.75 2.39
N GLU A 133 2.11 16.48 3.06
CA GLU A 133 1.32 17.49 3.78
C GLU A 133 2.13 18.19 4.88
N HIS A 134 3.02 17.47 5.58
CA HIS A 134 3.84 18.01 6.66
C HIS A 134 4.87 19.05 6.17
N TRP A 135 5.41 18.89 4.96
CA TRP A 135 6.38 19.83 4.36
C TRP A 135 5.77 20.83 3.38
N SER A 136 4.49 20.69 3.03
CA SER A 136 3.77 21.65 2.19
C SER A 136 3.13 22.79 3.01
N GLY A 137 3.20 22.71 4.34
CA GLY A 137 2.63 23.68 5.28
C GLY A 137 3.54 24.84 5.64
#